data_AF-A0A1G1NNF2-F1
#
_entry.id   AF-A0A1G1NNF2-F1
#
_cell.length_a   1.000
_cell.length_b   1.000
_cell.length_c   1.000
_cell.angle_alpha   90.00
_cell.angle_beta   90.00
_cell.angle_gamma   90.00
#
_symmetry.space_group_name_H-M   'P 1'
#
loop_
_entity.id
_entity.type
_entity.pdbx_description
1 polymer ?
#
loop_
_entity_poly.entity_id
_entity_poly.type
_entity_poly.pdbx_seq_one_letter_code
_entity_poly.pdbx_strand_id
1 'polypeptide(L)'
;MKLSQFFKMIVGITFLSLIYIHMQMKIFDLAYQVKKREQLIRKLNEHHGNLTYNILKLKSAHNLGYKLLAENSHMQFMDNSQIVKVETPQRFVKVPEVALSSAAKKKANPILSFLSLRSQAEAKPQE
;
A
#
# COMPACT_ATOMS: atom_id res chain seq x y z
N MET A 1 44.84 20.25 55.05
CA MET A 1 44.38 20.89 53.80
C MET A 1 43.74 22.22 54.15
N LYS A 2 44.07 23.31 53.46
CA LYS A 2 43.53 24.64 53.80
C LYS A 2 42.03 24.67 53.55
N LEU A 3 41.23 25.23 54.46
CA LEU A 3 39.76 25.29 54.38
C LEU A 3 39.26 25.86 53.03
N SER A 4 40.03 26.79 52.46
CA SER A 4 39.79 27.37 51.12
C SER A 4 39.86 26.35 49.98
N GLN A 5 40.75 25.36 50.04
CA GLN A 5 40.85 24.30 49.03
C GLN A 5 39.65 23.34 49.09
N PHE A 6 39.15 23.08 50.29
CA PHE A 6 37.97 22.23 50.49
C PHE A 6 36.70 22.87 49.92
N PHE A 7 36.51 24.18 50.15
CA PHE A 7 35.40 24.93 49.56
C PHE A 7 35.45 24.95 48.03
N LYS A 8 36.63 25.14 47.44
CA LYS A 8 36.81 25.08 45.97
C LYS A 8 36.45 23.70 45.40
N MET A 9 36.83 22.63 46.10
CA MET A 9 36.48 21.25 45.70
C MET A 9 34.98 21.00 45.76
N ILE A 10 34.31 21.41 46.84
CA ILE A 10 32.85 21.28 46.98
C ILE A 10 32.14 22.00 45.84
N VAL A 11 32.48 23.27 45.60
CA VAL A 11 31.85 24.06 44.53
C VAL A 11 32.07 23.40 43.17
N GLY A 12 33.28 22.90 42.89
CA GLY A 12 33.57 22.18 41.64
C GLY A 12 32.71 20.93 41.48
N ILE A 13 32.60 20.11 42.54
CA ILE A 13 31.78 18.88 42.55
C ILE A 13 30.30 19.22 42.37
N THR A 14 29.78 20.25 43.04
CA THR A 14 28.38 20.66 42.90
C THR A 14 28.06 21.13 41.48
N PHE A 15 28.94 21.93 40.86
CA PHE A 15 28.78 22.36 39.47
C PHE A 15 28.79 21.17 38.51
N LEU A 16 29.73 20.23 38.70
CA LEU A 16 29.83 19.04 37.86
C LEU A 16 28.58 18.16 37.99
N SER A 17 28.05 18.03 39.20
CA SER A 17 26.82 17.29 39.48
C SER A 17 25.60 17.96 38.82
N LEU A 18 25.51 19.29 38.86
CA LEU A 18 24.42 20.03 38.22
C LEU A 18 24.44 19.88 36.69
N ILE A 19 25.61 19.95 36.08
CA ILE A 19 25.79 19.72 34.63
C ILE A 19 25.38 18.29 34.26
N TYR A 20 25.80 17.31 35.06
CA TYR A 20 25.48 15.90 34.82
C TYR A 20 23.97 15.63 34.82
N ILE A 21 23.26 16.13 35.84
CA ILE A 21 21.80 15.98 35.95
C ILE A 21 21.10 16.68 34.78
N HIS A 22 21.55 17.88 34.41
CA HIS A 22 20.98 18.59 33.27
C HIS A 22 21.15 17.81 31.95
N MET A 23 22.31 17.19 31.75
CA MET A 23 22.57 16.36 30.58
C MET A 23 21.72 15.09 30.58
N GLN A 24 21.57 14.41 31.72
CA GLN A 24 20.68 13.25 31.84
C GLN A 24 19.22 13.60 31.56
N MET A 25 18.75 14.76 32.03
CA MET A 25 17.38 15.22 31.77
C MET A 25 17.12 15.41 30.28
N LYS A 26 18.09 15.98 29.54
CA LYS A 26 17.99 16.15 28.07
C LYS A 26 17.94 14.82 27.33
N ILE A 27 18.75 13.84 27.75
CA ILE A 27 18.74 12.50 27.15
C ILE A 27 17.38 11.83 27.36
N PHE A 28 16.82 11.95 28.56
CA PHE A 28 15.52 11.39 28.87
C PHE A 28 14.39 12.05 28.06
N ASP A 29 14.40 13.37 27.95
CA ASP A 29 13.42 14.09 27.14
C ASP A 29 13.52 13.69 25.66
N LEU A 30 14.73 13.60 25.12
CA LEU A 30 14.96 13.17 23.74
C LEU A 30 14.43 11.74 23.50
N ALA A 31 14.72 10.81 24.41
CA ALA A 31 14.19 9.45 24.34
C ALA A 31 12.66 9.42 24.36
N TYR A 32 12.04 10.29 25.17
CA TYR A 32 10.58 10.40 25.25
C TYR A 32 9.98 10.94 23.94
N GLN A 33 10.62 11.94 23.33
CA GLN A 33 10.22 12.47 22.04
C GLN A 33 10.35 11.43 20.92
N VAL A 34 11.45 10.66 20.91
CA VAL A 34 11.64 9.55 19.95
C VAL A 34 10.54 8.51 20.11
N LYS A 35 10.24 8.08 21.34
CA LYS A 35 9.18 7.10 21.62
C LYS A 35 7.81 7.58 21.12
N LYS A 36 7.47 8.85 21.33
CA LYS A 36 6.22 9.43 20.82
C LYS A 36 6.16 9.38 19.28
N ARG A 37 7.26 9.72 18.60
CA ARG A 37 7.34 9.68 17.13
C ARG A 37 7.26 8.26 16.61
N GLU A 38 7.95 7.30 17.22
CA GLU A 38 7.84 5.88 16.85
C GLU A 38 6.43 5.33 16.97
N GLN A 39 5.70 5.69 18.04
CA GLN A 39 4.31 5.28 18.19
C GLN A 39 3.41 5.81 17.07
N LEU A 40 3.62 7.05 16.63
CA LEU A 40 2.89 7.62 15.50
C LEU A 40 3.23 6.90 14.19
N ILE A 41 4.52 6.65 13.94
CA ILE A 41 4.98 5.92 12.75
C ILE A 41 4.39 4.50 12.74
N ARG A 42 4.39 3.81 13.87
CA ARG A 42 3.85 2.45 13.98
C ARG A 42 2.34 2.43 13.69
N LYS A 43 1.58 3.35 14.29
CA LYS A 43 0.14 3.50 14.01
C LYS A 43 -0.13 3.78 12.53
N LEU A 44 0.67 4.64 11.91
CA LEU A 44 0.53 4.96 10.49
C LEU A 44 0.80 3.73 9.61
N ASN A 45 1.82 2.94 9.95
CA ASN A 45 2.16 1.72 9.22
C ASN A 45 1.10 0.63 9.39
N GLU A 46 0.58 0.45 10.61
CA GLU A 46 -0.55 -0.45 10.89
C GLU A 46 -1.80 -0.05 10.09
N HIS A 47 -2.13 1.25 10.07
CA HIS A 47 -3.26 1.77 9.31
C HIS A 47 -3.07 1.57 7.80
N HIS A 48 -1.88 1.84 7.28
CA HIS A 48 -1.57 1.63 5.87
C HIS A 48 -1.64 0.14 5.48
N GLY A 49 -1.15 -0.76 6.33
CA GLY A 49 -1.28 -2.20 6.15
C GLY A 49 -2.75 -2.64 6.09
N ASN A 50 -3.58 -2.16 7.01
CA ASN A 50 -5.02 -2.44 7.01
C ASN A 50 -5.72 -1.89 5.77
N LEU A 51 -5.41 -0.65 5.36
CA LEU A 51 -5.94 -0.06 4.13
C LEU A 51 -5.56 -0.87 2.90
N THR A 52 -4.28 -1.25 2.80
CA THR A 52 -3.78 -2.07 1.68
C THR A 52 -4.50 -3.41 1.64
N TYR A 53 -4.64 -4.06 2.80
CA TYR A 53 -5.40 -5.31 2.91
C TYR A 53 -6.85 -5.12 2.47
N ASN A 54 -7.53 -4.06 2.93
CA ASN A 54 -8.91 -3.77 2.56
C ASN A 54 -9.05 -3.51 1.05
N ILE A 55 -8.13 -2.76 0.45
CA ILE A 55 -8.11 -2.52 -1.00
C ILE A 55 -7.91 -3.85 -1.74
N LEU A 56 -6.97 -4.68 -1.30
CA LEU A 56 -6.72 -5.99 -1.91
C LEU A 56 -7.94 -6.92 -1.77
N LYS A 57 -8.61 -6.85 -0.61
CA LYS A 57 -9.83 -7.58 -0.30
C LYS A 57 -11.01 -7.09 -1.15
N LEU A 58 -11.13 -5.79 -1.43
CA LEU A 58 -12.15 -5.25 -2.34
C LEU A 58 -11.82 -5.55 -3.81
N LYS A 59 -10.53 -5.55 -4.19
CA LYS A 59 -10.07 -5.91 -5.53
C LYS A 59 -10.24 -7.41 -5.83
N SER A 60 -10.21 -8.25 -4.81
CA SER A 60 -10.44 -9.68 -4.96
C SER A 60 -11.86 -9.94 -5.44
N ALA A 61 -11.98 -10.41 -6.69
CA ALA A 61 -13.25 -10.82 -7.30
C ALA A 61 -14.02 -11.84 -6.45
N HIS A 62 -13.33 -12.64 -5.63
CA HIS A 62 -13.94 -13.59 -4.70
C HIS A 62 -14.74 -12.89 -3.59
N ASN A 63 -14.16 -11.86 -2.96
CA ASN A 63 -14.83 -11.14 -1.87
C ASN A 63 -15.82 -10.09 -2.41
N LEU A 64 -15.56 -9.54 -3.61
CA LEU A 64 -16.53 -8.72 -4.33
C LEU A 64 -17.74 -9.55 -4.73
N GLY A 65 -17.51 -10.75 -5.29
CA GLY A 65 -18.55 -11.72 -5.63
C GLY A 65 -19.38 -12.11 -4.40
N TYR A 66 -18.74 -12.45 -3.28
CA TYR A 66 -19.46 -12.78 -2.05
C TYR A 66 -20.31 -11.59 -1.53
N LYS A 67 -19.81 -10.35 -1.60
CA LYS A 67 -20.58 -9.15 -1.23
C LYS A 67 -21.71 -8.83 -2.21
N LEU A 68 -21.50 -9.04 -3.50
CA LEU A 68 -22.49 -8.82 -4.56
C LEU A 68 -23.61 -9.85 -4.53
N LEU A 69 -23.27 -11.11 -4.23
CA LEU A 69 -24.20 -12.24 -4.11
C LEU A 69 -24.76 -12.41 -2.70
N ALA A 70 -24.37 -11.57 -1.74
CA ALA A 70 -24.94 -11.59 -0.40
C ALA A 70 -26.42 -11.16 -0.47
N GLU A 71 -27.27 -11.85 0.30
CA GLU A 71 -28.73 -11.73 0.29
C GLU A 71 -29.26 -10.30 0.59
N ASN A 72 -28.42 -9.42 1.17
CA ASN A 72 -28.71 -8.01 1.48
C ASN A 72 -28.01 -7.02 0.56
N SER A 73 -27.48 -7.48 -0.56
CA SER A 73 -26.95 -6.64 -1.62
C SER A 73 -28.14 -5.97 -2.32
N HIS A 74 -28.41 -4.70 -2.02
CA HIS A 74 -29.40 -3.89 -2.76
C HIS A 74 -29.03 -3.68 -4.24
N MET A 75 -28.09 -4.45 -4.79
CA MET A 75 -27.70 -4.41 -6.19
C MET A 75 -28.62 -5.30 -7.00
N GLN A 76 -29.54 -4.68 -7.73
CA GLN A 76 -30.39 -5.35 -8.70
C GLN A 76 -29.63 -5.44 -10.03
N PHE A 77 -29.68 -6.59 -10.70
CA PHE A 77 -29.20 -6.68 -12.08
C PHE A 77 -30.03 -5.72 -12.95
N MET A 78 -29.36 -4.89 -13.76
CA MET A 78 -30.04 -3.93 -14.63
C MET A 78 -30.96 -4.68 -15.59
N ASP A 79 -32.22 -4.26 -15.63
CA ASP A 79 -33.17 -4.76 -16.60
C ASP A 79 -32.88 -4.15 -17.99
N ASN A 80 -33.25 -4.86 -19.06
CA ASN A 80 -33.01 -4.42 -20.43
C ASN A 80 -33.68 -3.06 -20.74
N SER A 81 -34.71 -2.71 -19.98
CA SER A 81 -35.42 -1.42 -20.02
C SER A 81 -34.57 -0.23 -19.54
N GLN A 82 -33.52 -0.47 -18.77
CA GLN A 82 -32.62 0.56 -18.22
C GLN A 82 -31.34 0.74 -19.05
N ILE A 83 -31.17 -0.06 -20.12
CA ILE A 83 -30.02 0.02 -21.01
C ILE A 83 -30.30 1.05 -22.09
N VAL A 84 -29.77 2.27 -21.92
CA VAL A 84 -29.82 3.30 -22.96
C VAL A 84 -28.72 3.02 -23.99
N LYS A 85 -29.13 2.56 -25.18
CA LYS A 85 -28.22 2.39 -26.32
C LYS A 85 -27.89 3.76 -26.89
N VAL A 86 -26.70 4.27 -26.59
CA VAL A 86 -26.20 5.51 -27.19
C VAL A 86 -25.79 5.20 -28.62
N GLU A 87 -26.54 5.72 -29.60
CA GLU A 87 -26.13 5.65 -31.00
C GLU A 87 -24.97 6.61 -31.22
N THR A 88 -23.76 6.06 -31.34
CA THR A 88 -22.59 6.84 -31.71
C THR A 88 -22.79 7.38 -33.13
N PRO A 89 -22.76 8.71 -33.35
CA PRO A 89 -22.85 9.25 -34.70
C PRO A 89 -21.68 8.70 -35.53
N GLN A 90 -21.99 8.14 -36.69
CA GLN A 90 -21.07 7.46 -37.62
C GLN A 90 -19.88 8.31 -38.10
N ARG A 91 -19.73 9.55 -37.63
CA ARG A 91 -18.64 10.46 -38.01
C ARG A 91 -17.32 10.26 -37.25
N PHE A 92 -17.25 9.33 -36.29
CA PHE A 92 -15.98 8.96 -35.64
C PHE A 92 -15.60 7.48 -35.76
N VAL A 93 -16.15 6.78 -36.75
CA VAL A 93 -15.70 5.44 -37.14
C VAL A 93 -14.65 5.56 -38.25
N LYS A 94 -13.53 6.22 -37.96
CA LYS A 94 -12.24 5.63 -38.36
C LYS A 94 -11.81 4.78 -37.18
N VAL A 95 -12.44 3.61 -37.11
CA VAL A 95 -11.89 2.47 -36.39
C VAL A 95 -10.51 2.26 -37.03
N PRO A 96 -9.37 2.47 -36.33
CA PRO A 96 -8.26 1.59 -36.63
C PRO A 96 -8.84 0.23 -36.30
N GLU A 97 -9.00 -0.57 -37.35
CA GLU A 97 -9.23 -1.99 -37.24
C GLU A 97 -8.26 -2.46 -36.15
N VAL A 98 -8.77 -2.63 -34.93
CA VAL A 98 -8.07 -3.43 -33.92
C VAL A 98 -8.28 -4.81 -34.48
N ALA A 99 -7.46 -5.12 -35.49
CA ALA A 99 -7.24 -6.45 -35.97
C ALA A 99 -7.05 -7.26 -34.70
N LEU A 100 -8.04 -8.11 -34.41
CA LEU A 100 -7.80 -9.36 -33.72
C LEU A 100 -6.46 -9.84 -34.22
N SER A 101 -5.49 -9.83 -33.31
CA SER A 101 -4.06 -9.84 -33.60
C SER A 101 -3.75 -10.65 -34.86
N SER A 102 -3.59 -9.97 -35.98
CA SER A 102 -2.94 -10.56 -37.15
C SER A 102 -1.61 -11.07 -36.63
N ALA A 103 -1.37 -12.37 -36.79
CA ALA A 103 -0.19 -13.07 -36.33
C ALA A 103 1.08 -12.29 -36.66
N ALA A 104 1.50 -11.43 -35.74
CA ALA A 104 2.77 -10.75 -35.84
C ALA A 104 3.79 -11.83 -35.53
N LYS A 105 4.44 -12.34 -36.59
CA LYS A 105 5.71 -13.07 -36.48
C LYS A 105 6.71 -12.16 -35.77
N LYS A 106 6.63 -12.11 -34.44
CA LYS A 106 7.60 -11.46 -33.57
C LYS A 106 8.50 -12.56 -33.05
N LYS A 107 9.80 -12.43 -33.35
CA LYS A 107 10.88 -13.26 -32.83
C LYS A 107 10.63 -13.55 -31.35
N ALA A 108 10.37 -14.81 -31.04
CA ALA A 108 10.14 -15.26 -29.69
C ALA A 108 11.46 -15.17 -28.92
N ASN A 109 11.49 -14.32 -27.89
CA ASN A 109 12.59 -14.33 -26.92
C ASN A 109 12.41 -15.59 -26.04
N PRO A 110 13.44 -16.43 -25.87
CA PRO A 110 13.34 -17.73 -25.20
C PRO A 110 12.94 -17.66 -23.72
N ILE A 111 12.93 -16.46 -23.14
CA ILE A 111 12.55 -16.23 -21.74
C ILE A 111 11.02 -16.11 -21.60
N LEU A 112 10.32 -15.67 -22.65
CA LEU A 112 8.86 -15.48 -22.59
C LEU A 112 8.06 -16.80 -22.72
N SER A 113 8.68 -17.87 -23.22
CA SER A 113 8.06 -19.22 -23.29
C SER A 113 7.99 -19.93 -21.94
N PHE A 114 8.83 -19.56 -20.97
CA PHE A 114 8.73 -20.10 -19.60
C PHE A 114 7.49 -19.57 -18.85
N LEU A 115 6.98 -18.39 -19.23
CA LEU A 115 5.82 -17.77 -18.59
C LEU A 115 4.48 -18.23 -19.19
N SER A 116 4.49 -18.91 -20.35
CA SER A 116 3.26 -19.41 -20.99
C SER A 116 2.85 -20.82 -20.55
N LEU A 117 3.55 -21.45 -19.60
CA LEU A 117 3.31 -22.81 -19.11
C LEU A 117 1.95 -23.04 -18.42
N ARG A 118 1.06 -22.04 -18.36
CA ARG A 118 -0.30 -22.18 -17.81
C ARG A 118 -1.40 -21.63 -18.73
N SER A 119 -1.08 -21.31 -19.99
CA SER A 119 -2.12 -20.95 -20.96
C SER A 119 -2.85 -22.23 -21.37
N GLN A 120 -4.14 -22.25 -21.07
CA GLN A 120 -5.01 -23.41 -21.08
C GLN A 120 -5.19 -23.96 -22.49
N ALA A 121 -5.25 -25.28 -22.60
CA ALA A 121 -5.73 -25.96 -23.79
C ALA A 121 -7.23 -25.65 -23.96
N GLU A 122 -7.55 -24.71 -24.84
CA GLU A 122 -8.93 -24.55 -25.32
C GLU A 122 -9.27 -25.75 -26.21
N ALA A 123 -10.32 -26.48 -25.83
CA ALA A 123 -10.84 -27.61 -26.56
C ALA A 123 -11.36 -27.14 -27.93
N LYS A 124 -10.82 -27.73 -28.99
CA LYS A 124 -11.33 -27.56 -30.36
C LYS A 124 -12.74 -28.17 -30.43
N PRO A 125 -13.79 -27.43 -30.82
CA PRO A 125 -15.05 -28.08 -31.16
C PRO A 125 -14.84 -28.89 -32.43
N GLN A 126 -15.19 -30.18 -32.38
CA GLN A 126 -15.27 -31.05 -33.54
C GLN A 126 -16.52 -30.66 -34.34
N GLU A 127 -16.32 -30.38 -35.63
CA GLU A 127 -17.38 -30.44 -36.65
C GLU A 127 -17.79 -31.90 -36.91
#